data_AF-A0AAU6ZII1-F1
#
_entry.id   AF-A0AAU6ZII1-F1
#
_cell.length_a   1.000
_cell.length_b   1.000
_cell.length_c   1.000
_cell.angle_alpha   90.00
_cell.angle_beta   90.00
_cell.angle_gamma   90.00
#
_symmetry.space_group_name_H-M   'P 1'
#
loop_
_entity.id
_entity.type
_entity.pdbx_description
1 polymer ?
#
loop_
_entity_poly.entity_id
_entity_poly.type
_entity_poly.pdbx_seq_one_letter_code
_entity_poly.pdbx_strand_id
1 'polypeptide(L)'
;MKRAFATGGLLLLLTPLLAGCVGDYFASDDCDGLANELSPVIEKSIGSAPSINSTWGDGGMMPWCRIEFSTNKEYAPDDERLSALKSEVEAGMADWSSGVVVIIHRGNDRSIEVLSPDDKR
;
A
#
# COMPACT_ATOMS: atom_id res chain seq x y z
N MET A 1 10.90 -27.66 -61.43
CA MET A 1 9.87 -27.81 -60.37
C MET A 1 10.41 -28.87 -59.40
N LYS A 2 10.55 -28.73 -58.08
CA LYS A 2 10.00 -27.86 -57.04
C LYS A 2 11.11 -27.67 -55.97
N ARG A 3 11.27 -26.47 -55.43
CA ARG A 3 12.09 -26.20 -54.23
C ARG A 3 11.23 -26.50 -53.00
N ALA A 4 11.71 -27.36 -52.11
CA ALA A 4 11.07 -27.62 -50.83
C ALA A 4 11.49 -26.50 -49.85
N PHE A 5 10.53 -25.64 -49.50
CA PHE A 5 10.66 -24.70 -48.39
C PHE A 5 10.35 -25.47 -47.10
N ALA A 6 11.37 -25.75 -46.30
CA ALA A 6 11.21 -26.17 -44.92
C ALA A 6 11.00 -24.89 -44.08
N THR A 7 9.76 -24.42 -44.03
CA THR A 7 9.39 -23.20 -43.32
C THR A 7 9.16 -23.52 -41.86
N GLY A 8 10.05 -22.99 -41.02
CA GLY A 8 9.71 -22.34 -39.75
C GLY A 8 8.97 -23.17 -38.70
N GLY A 9 9.74 -23.81 -37.81
CA GLY A 9 9.28 -24.00 -36.43
C GLY A 9 9.23 -22.62 -35.76
N LEU A 10 8.05 -22.01 -35.73
CA LEU A 10 7.80 -20.80 -34.97
C LEU A 10 7.58 -21.22 -33.51
N LEU A 11 8.63 -21.09 -32.69
CA LEU A 11 8.55 -21.24 -31.24
C LEU A 11 7.45 -20.32 -30.69
N LEU A 12 6.48 -20.94 -30.02
CA LEU A 12 5.63 -20.32 -29.02
C LEU A 12 6.52 -19.78 -27.89
N LEU A 13 6.93 -18.52 -27.97
CA LEU A 13 7.51 -17.76 -26.86
C LEU A 13 6.73 -16.44 -26.77
N LEU A 14 5.49 -16.54 -26.32
CA LEU A 14 4.57 -15.42 -26.17
C LEU A 14 3.94 -15.40 -24.78
N THR A 15 4.71 -15.67 -23.73
CA THR A 15 4.29 -15.41 -22.33
C THR A 15 5.51 -15.35 -21.41
N PRO A 16 5.95 -14.13 -21.04
CA PRO A 16 5.99 -13.86 -19.60
C PRO A 16 5.47 -12.46 -19.20
N LEU A 17 4.91 -11.67 -20.11
CA LEU A 17 4.46 -10.30 -19.79
C LEU A 17 3.22 -10.21 -18.87
N LEU A 18 2.50 -11.31 -18.63
CA LEU A 18 1.33 -11.33 -17.75
C LEU A 18 1.65 -11.66 -16.28
N ALA A 19 2.85 -12.16 -15.98
CA ALA A 19 3.22 -12.47 -14.60
C ALA A 19 3.43 -11.22 -13.74
N GLY A 20 3.89 -10.11 -14.35
CA GLY A 20 4.04 -8.81 -13.67
C GLY A 20 2.70 -8.25 -13.21
N CYS A 21 1.72 -8.18 -14.11
CA CYS A 21 0.41 -7.64 -13.77
C CYS A 21 -0.31 -8.46 -12.68
N VAL A 22 -0.23 -9.78 -12.74
CA VAL A 22 -0.89 -10.65 -11.75
C VAL A 22 -0.32 -10.45 -10.34
N GLY A 23 0.99 -10.28 -10.20
CA GLY A 23 1.62 -9.98 -8.92
C GLY A 23 1.19 -8.63 -8.34
N ASP A 24 1.06 -7.61 -9.19
CA ASP A 24 0.63 -6.27 -8.79
C ASP A 24 -0.84 -6.25 -8.33
N TYR A 25 -1.72 -7.06 -8.96
CA TYR A 25 -3.11 -7.19 -8.51
C TYR A 25 -3.20 -7.80 -7.10
N PHE A 26 -2.44 -8.87 -6.82
CA PHE A 26 -2.42 -9.47 -5.49
C PHE A 26 -1.84 -8.54 -4.42
N ALA A 27 -0.76 -7.82 -4.75
CA ALA A 27 -0.18 -6.81 -3.85
C ALA A 27 -1.16 -5.67 -3.58
N SER A 28 -1.96 -5.25 -4.57
CA SER A 28 -3.00 -4.24 -4.40
C SER A 28 -4.13 -4.71 -3.49
N ASP A 29 -4.63 -5.94 -3.68
CA ASP A 29 -5.70 -6.52 -2.83
C ASP A 29 -5.23 -6.67 -1.37
N ASP A 30 -3.98 -7.10 -1.15
CA ASP A 30 -3.39 -7.18 0.20
C ASP A 30 -3.27 -5.79 0.82
N CYS A 31 -2.84 -4.79 0.05
CA CYS A 31 -2.74 -3.40 0.50
C CYS A 31 -4.12 -2.79 0.86
N ASP A 32 -5.16 -3.13 0.10
CA ASP A 32 -6.55 -2.79 0.43
C ASP A 32 -7.02 -3.46 1.72
N GLY A 33 -6.65 -4.72 1.94
CA GLY A 33 -6.91 -5.44 3.18
C GLY A 33 -6.32 -4.72 4.40
N LEU A 34 -5.05 -4.32 4.31
CA LEU A 34 -4.36 -3.55 5.36
C LEU A 34 -5.01 -2.18 5.61
N ALA A 35 -5.47 -1.50 4.56
CA ALA A 35 -6.17 -0.22 4.71
C ALA A 35 -7.50 -0.37 5.48
N ASN A 36 -8.23 -1.45 5.21
CA ASN A 36 -9.47 -1.77 5.93
C ASN A 36 -9.21 -2.19 7.37
N GLU A 37 -8.11 -2.90 7.64
CA GLU A 37 -7.68 -3.27 9.00
C GLU A 37 -7.31 -2.05 9.84
N LEU A 38 -6.64 -1.05 9.24
CA LEU A 38 -6.16 0.12 9.96
C LEU A 38 -7.22 1.22 10.15
N SER A 39 -8.21 1.27 9.26
CA SER A 39 -9.34 2.22 9.33
C SER A 39 -9.99 2.32 10.73
N PRO A 40 -10.38 1.21 11.40
CA PRO A 40 -10.98 1.28 12.74
C PRO A 40 -10.01 1.76 13.83
N VAL A 41 -8.70 1.54 13.67
CA VAL A 41 -7.68 2.05 14.61
C VAL A 41 -7.63 3.57 14.54
N ILE A 42 -7.56 4.11 13.32
CA ILE A 42 -7.57 5.56 13.08
C ILE A 42 -8.90 6.15 13.56
N GLU A 43 -10.05 5.53 13.23
CA GLU A 43 -11.37 5.99 13.67
C GLU A 43 -11.47 6.10 15.19
N LYS A 44 -11.04 5.05 15.90
CA LYS A 44 -11.03 5.03 17.37
C LYS A 44 -10.15 6.15 17.94
N SER A 45 -8.99 6.41 17.33
CA SER A 45 -8.06 7.44 17.80
C SER A 45 -8.59 8.86 17.59
N ILE A 46 -9.17 9.15 16.43
CA ILE A 46 -9.62 10.50 16.09
C ILE A 46 -11.11 10.76 16.39
N GLY A 47 -11.89 9.72 16.71
CA GLY A 47 -13.32 9.78 17.00
C GLY A 47 -14.21 10.02 15.77
N SER A 48 -13.70 9.75 14.57
CA SER A 48 -14.42 9.83 13.30
C SER A 48 -13.76 8.92 12.26
N ALA A 49 -14.57 8.28 11.41
CA ALA A 49 -14.04 7.42 10.36
C ALA A 49 -13.11 8.21 9.40
N PRO A 50 -11.89 7.73 9.12
CA PRO A 50 -11.07 8.30 8.06
C PRO A 50 -11.65 7.96 6.69
N SER A 51 -11.25 8.72 5.67
CA SER A 51 -11.45 8.33 4.27
C SER A 51 -10.18 7.67 3.75
N ILE A 52 -10.30 6.50 3.12
CA ILE A 52 -9.20 5.92 2.33
C ILE A 52 -9.13 6.71 1.02
N ASN A 53 -8.07 7.47 0.81
CA ASN A 53 -7.87 8.26 -0.41
C ASN A 53 -7.37 7.38 -1.55
N SER A 54 -6.37 6.55 -1.26
CA SER A 54 -5.72 5.68 -2.22
C SER A 54 -4.95 4.58 -1.53
N THR A 55 -4.88 3.45 -2.22
CA THR A 55 -4.04 2.31 -1.93
C THR A 55 -3.24 1.99 -3.18
N TRP A 56 -1.97 1.64 -3.02
CA TRP A 56 -1.11 1.23 -4.11
C TRP A 56 -0.24 0.09 -3.64
N GLY A 57 -0.39 -1.07 -4.28
CA GLY A 57 0.43 -2.25 -4.07
C GLY A 57 1.29 -2.57 -5.29
N ASP A 58 2.56 -2.89 -5.07
CA ASP A 58 3.52 -3.36 -6.07
C ASP A 58 4.40 -4.44 -5.44
N GLY A 59 4.25 -5.69 -5.90
CA GLY A 59 4.97 -6.83 -5.33
C GLY A 59 6.47 -6.87 -5.68
N GLY A 60 6.96 -5.95 -6.52
CA GLY A 60 8.32 -5.89 -7.02
C GLY A 60 9.16 -4.69 -6.55
N MET A 61 8.56 -3.69 -5.89
CA MET A 61 9.24 -2.48 -5.43
C MET A 61 9.01 -2.19 -3.94
N MET A 62 9.91 -1.41 -3.33
CA MET A 62 9.78 -0.93 -1.95
C MET A 62 9.46 0.57 -1.94
N PRO A 63 8.48 1.04 -1.15
CA PRO A 63 7.53 0.22 -0.38
C PRO A 63 6.64 -0.61 -1.30
N TRP A 64 6.29 -1.83 -0.89
CA TRP A 64 5.42 -2.69 -1.69
C TRP A 64 3.96 -2.30 -1.52
N CYS A 65 3.62 -1.59 -0.44
CA CYS A 65 2.27 -1.06 -0.19
C CYS A 65 2.35 0.38 0.34
N ARG A 66 1.54 1.26 -0.26
CA ARG A 66 1.30 2.63 0.18
C ARG A 66 -0.18 2.83 0.40
N ILE A 67 -0.56 3.29 1.59
CA ILE A 67 -1.94 3.57 1.98
C ILE A 67 -2.05 5.03 2.38
N GLU A 68 -3.03 5.75 1.82
CA GLU A 68 -3.29 7.14 2.16
C GLU A 68 -4.68 7.31 2.75
N PHE A 69 -4.76 7.96 3.90
CA PHE A 69 -5.98 8.32 4.57
C PHE A 69 -6.16 9.84 4.63
N SER A 70 -7.39 10.33 4.59
CA SER A 70 -7.74 11.68 5.03
C SER A 70 -8.56 11.63 6.30
N THR A 71 -8.28 12.56 7.20
CA THR A 71 -9.15 12.84 8.35
C THR A 71 -10.05 14.03 8.04
N ASN A 72 -11.26 14.06 8.62
CA ASN A 72 -12.18 15.20 8.51
C ASN A 72 -11.90 16.30 9.55
N LYS A 73 -10.81 16.18 10.32
CA LYS A 73 -10.39 17.11 11.35
C LYS A 73 -9.09 17.78 10.94
N GLU A 74 -9.03 19.10 11.14
CA GLU A 74 -7.78 19.83 11.05
C GLU A 74 -7.06 19.79 12.39
N TYR A 75 -5.76 19.47 12.34
CA TYR A 75 -4.92 19.44 13.53
C TYR A 75 -3.80 20.47 13.43
N ALA A 76 -3.53 21.15 14.56
CA ALA A 76 -2.34 21.99 14.68
C ALA A 76 -1.07 21.12 14.65
N PRO A 77 0.11 21.66 14.26
CA PRO A 77 1.35 20.89 14.18
C PRO A 77 1.75 20.20 15.48
N ASP A 78 1.45 20.85 16.61
CA ASP A 78 1.83 20.51 17.98
C ASP A 78 0.68 19.89 18.79
N ASP A 79 -0.42 19.51 18.14
CA ASP A 79 -1.54 18.86 18.79
C ASP A 79 -1.14 17.48 19.35
N GLU A 80 -1.21 17.29 20.66
CA GLU A 80 -0.85 16.04 21.33
C GLU A 80 -1.62 14.83 20.78
N ARG A 81 -2.84 15.04 20.26
CA ARG A 81 -3.66 13.98 19.64
C ARG A 81 -2.98 13.37 18.42
N LEU A 82 -2.09 14.11 17.74
CA LEU A 82 -1.33 13.59 16.61
C LEU A 82 -0.23 12.63 17.04
N SER A 83 0.41 12.89 18.18
CA SER A 83 1.39 11.97 18.76
C SER A 83 0.71 10.68 19.22
N ALA A 84 -0.49 10.80 19.82
CA ALA A 84 -1.32 9.65 20.17
C ALA A 84 -1.76 8.86 18.93
N LEU A 85 -2.26 9.54 17.89
CA LEU A 85 -2.64 8.92 16.62
C LEU A 85 -1.47 8.16 15.98
N LYS A 86 -0.29 8.78 15.90
CA LYS A 86 0.91 8.13 15.37
C LYS A 86 1.24 6.86 16.15
N SER A 87 1.20 6.92 17.47
CA SER A 87 1.50 5.77 18.34
C SER A 87 0.48 4.64 18.20
N GLU A 88 -0.82 4.95 18.10
CA GLU A 88 -1.88 3.95 17.89
C GLU A 88 -1.75 3.29 16.51
N VAL A 89 -1.38 4.07 15.47
CA VAL A 89 -1.16 3.54 14.12
C VAL A 89 0.10 2.66 14.09
N GLU A 90 1.21 3.09 14.69
CA GLU A 90 2.42 2.27 14.85
C GLU A 90 2.11 0.95 15.58
N ALA A 91 1.30 0.99 16.63
CA ALA A 91 0.86 -0.21 17.36
C ALA A 91 -0.05 -1.12 16.51
N GLY A 92 -0.96 -0.53 15.72
CA GLY A 92 -1.81 -1.28 14.77
C GLY A 92 -1.01 -1.96 13.66
N MET A 93 0.14 -1.41 13.30
CA MET A 93 1.04 -1.95 12.27
C MET A 93 2.13 -2.87 12.83
N ALA A 94 2.13 -3.19 14.13
CA ALA A 94 3.24 -3.85 14.80
C ALA A 94 3.58 -5.25 14.27
N ASP A 95 2.59 -5.96 13.71
CA ASP A 95 2.72 -7.29 13.14
C ASP A 95 2.70 -7.30 11.60
N TRP A 96 2.71 -6.12 10.96
CA TRP A 96 2.72 -6.00 9.51
C TRP A 96 4.09 -6.35 8.93
N SER A 97 4.11 -6.83 7.69
CA SER A 97 5.35 -7.04 6.95
C SER A 97 6.07 -5.70 6.71
N SER A 98 7.40 -5.76 6.61
CA SER A 98 8.19 -4.60 6.25
C SER A 98 7.82 -4.06 4.87
N GLY A 99 8.01 -2.76 4.65
CA GLY A 99 7.75 -2.12 3.36
C GLY A 99 6.31 -1.64 3.12
N VAL A 100 5.54 -1.42 4.19
CA VAL A 100 4.25 -0.73 4.14
C VAL A 100 4.42 0.70 4.62
N VAL A 101 3.87 1.66 3.87
CA VAL A 101 3.88 3.08 4.22
C VAL A 101 2.45 3.58 4.34
N VAL A 102 2.13 4.20 5.47
CA VAL A 102 0.84 4.82 5.73
C VAL A 102 1.00 6.33 5.82
N ILE A 103 0.22 7.07 5.05
CA ILE A 103 0.15 8.53 5.06
C ILE A 103 -1.23 8.95 5.54
N ILE A 104 -1.27 9.79 6.57
CA ILE A 104 -2.52 10.33 7.11
C ILE A 104 -2.55 11.84 6.92
N HIS A 105 -3.42 12.30 6.01
CA HIS A 105 -3.66 13.72 5.73
C HIS A 105 -4.56 14.34 6.82
N ARG A 106 -4.07 15.44 7.41
CA ARG A 106 -4.69 16.16 8.55
C ARG A 106 -5.15 17.58 8.20
N GLY A 107 -5.42 17.82 6.92
CA GLY A 107 -5.80 19.12 6.35
C GLY A 107 -4.61 20.05 6.08
N ASN A 108 -4.85 21.14 5.33
CA ASN A 108 -3.87 22.18 4.99
C ASN A 108 -2.53 21.64 4.44
N ASP A 109 -2.58 20.65 3.54
CA ASP A 109 -1.42 19.99 2.91
C ASP A 109 -0.43 19.35 3.90
N ARG A 110 -0.89 19.02 5.10
CA ARG A 110 -0.08 18.36 6.12
C ARG A 110 -0.45 16.90 6.26
N SER A 111 0.57 16.07 6.46
CA SER A 111 0.43 14.66 6.71
C SER A 111 1.26 14.19 7.90
N ILE A 112 0.99 12.96 8.33
CA ILE A 112 1.87 12.12 9.14
C ILE A 112 2.20 10.90 8.29
N GLU A 113 3.47 10.50 8.30
CA GLU A 113 3.92 9.25 7.68
C GLU A 113 4.28 8.25 8.78
N VAL A 114 3.80 7.02 8.63
CA VAL A 114 4.11 5.88 9.50
C VAL A 114 4.59 4.73 8.64
N LEU A 115 5.68 4.10 9.06
CA LEU A 115 6.30 2.98 8.36
C LEU A 115 6.02 1.70 9.14
N SER A 116 5.77 0.59 8.43
CA SER A 116 5.74 -0.70 9.10
C SER A 116 7.12 -1.05 9.68
N PRO A 117 7.17 -1.93 10.69
CA PRO A 117 8.44 -2.37 11.25
C PRO A 117 9.35 -2.96 10.19
N ASP A 118 10.65 -2.67 10.28
CA ASP A 118 11.65 -3.46 9.56
C ASP A 118 11.59 -4.92 10.06
N ASP A 119 11.84 -5.88 9.16
CA ASP A 119 11.93 -7.28 9.55
C ASP A 119 12.90 -7.42 10.72
N LYS A 120 12.39 -7.94 11.85
CA LYS A 120 13.20 -8.25 13.04
C LYS A 120 14.16 -9.37 12.68
N ARG A 121 15.34 -8.96 12.21
CA ARG A 121 16.45 -9.85 11.86
C ARG A 121 16.98 -10.63 13.06
#